data_AF-A0A147KKF7-F1
#
_entry.id   AF-A0A147KKF7-F1
#
_cell.length_a   1.000
_cell.length_b   1.000
_cell.length_c   1.000
_cell.angle_alpha   90.00
_cell.angle_beta   90.00
_cell.angle_gamma   90.00
#
_symmetry.space_group_name_H-M   'P 1'
#
loop_
_entity.id
_entity.type
_entity.pdbx_description
1 polymer ?
#
loop_
_entity_poly.entity_id
_entity_poly.type
_entity_poly.pdbx_seq_one_letter_code
_entity_poly.pdbx_strand_id
1 'polypeptide(L)'
;MTVTDNLRERLREADPALAAELLHSKTSHLVDVMIPRRALTDGSLGFKARVETTITLKLGDDPAADTPEETMTLVCESSEIRLHDPVLTLDGALRLDLETLTYEAVGTSTELWPGETVRLLVGRGIDPMMRPTFGRLEVGPLVNFGTDPVRSVQEVYVMAETPLGRLTNREPAIMHCDLTRIPPLGQPYRQQGNVELYDESGRLVCLKTMTESQLVRLVD
;
A
#
# COMPACT_ATOMS: atom_id res chain seq x y z
N MET A 1 10.82 39.44 2.62
CA MET A 1 11.94 38.73 3.27
C MET A 1 11.61 37.25 3.24
N THR A 2 12.14 36.54 2.26
CA THR A 2 12.17 35.07 2.26
C THR A 2 13.15 34.65 3.35
N VAL A 3 12.64 34.06 4.43
CA VAL A 3 13.49 33.35 5.39
C VAL A 3 14.05 32.16 4.62
N THR A 4 15.25 32.31 4.07
CA THR A 4 16.03 31.20 3.55
C THR A 4 16.32 30.31 4.75
N ASP A 5 15.61 29.19 4.79
CA ASP A 5 15.53 28.32 5.95
C ASP A 5 16.89 27.63 6.18
N ASN A 6 17.62 28.14 7.17
CA ASN A 6 18.98 27.74 7.53
C ASN A 6 19.08 26.26 7.92
N LEU A 7 17.95 25.58 8.16
CA LEU A 7 17.94 24.16 8.52
C LEU A 7 18.31 23.25 7.34
N ARG A 8 17.91 23.59 6.10
CA ARG A 8 18.27 22.81 4.90
C ARG A 8 19.76 22.85 4.60
N GLU A 9 20.41 23.98 4.86
CA GLU A 9 21.88 24.12 4.70
C GLU A 9 22.62 23.42 5.86
N ARG A 10 22.14 23.53 7.10
CA ARG A 10 22.71 22.81 8.25
C ARG A 10 22.58 21.29 8.16
N LEU A 11 21.51 20.77 7.56
CA LEU A 11 21.35 19.35 7.26
C LEU A 11 22.36 18.86 6.21
N ARG A 12 22.74 19.69 5.24
CA ARG A 12 23.76 19.36 4.23
C ARG A 12 25.17 19.26 4.80
N GLU A 13 25.45 19.94 5.92
CA GLU A 13 26.77 19.92 6.59
C GLU A 13 26.92 18.78 7.62
N ALA A 14 25.87 17.98 7.84
CA ALA A 14 25.81 16.72 8.60
C ALA A 14 26.88 16.52 9.70
N ASP A 15 26.76 17.26 10.81
CA ASP A 15 27.30 16.83 12.09
C ASP A 15 26.54 15.55 12.54
N PRO A 16 27.21 14.40 12.73
CA PRO A 16 26.57 13.16 13.19
C PRO A 16 25.77 13.33 14.49
N ALA A 17 26.17 14.24 15.38
CA ALA A 17 25.45 14.51 16.62
C ALA A 17 24.09 15.20 16.35
N LEU A 18 24.05 16.17 15.44
CA LEU A 18 22.84 16.86 15.04
C LEU A 18 21.87 15.92 14.29
N ALA A 19 22.40 15.04 13.43
CA ALA A 19 21.60 14.03 12.75
C ALA A 19 20.99 13.02 13.74
N ALA A 20 21.75 12.61 14.76
CA ALA A 20 21.26 11.73 15.82
C ALA A 20 20.16 12.40 16.68
N GLU A 21 20.32 13.68 17.02
CA GLU A 21 19.31 14.44 17.77
C GLU A 21 18.00 14.60 16.97
N LEU A 22 18.11 14.92 15.67
CA LEU A 22 16.96 15.00 14.76
C LEU A 22 16.26 13.67 14.59
N LEU A 23 17.01 12.57 14.45
CA LEU A 23 16.44 11.22 14.42
C LEU A 23 15.71 10.92 15.73
N HIS A 24 16.30 11.23 16.88
CA HIS A 24 15.69 10.97 18.18
C HIS A 24 14.39 11.75 18.36
N SER A 25 14.38 13.04 18.01
CA SER A 25 13.19 13.89 18.05
C SER A 25 12.10 13.37 17.09
N LYS A 26 12.43 13.09 15.83
CA LYS A 26 11.46 12.56 14.86
C LYS A 26 10.94 11.18 15.22
N THR A 27 11.79 10.31 15.75
CA THR A 27 11.39 8.99 16.23
C THR A 27 10.46 9.11 17.44
N SER A 28 10.69 10.08 18.32
CA SER A 28 9.78 10.37 19.43
C SER A 28 8.41 10.82 18.94
N HIS A 29 8.35 11.69 17.91
CA HIS A 29 7.07 12.07 17.28
C HIS A 29 6.38 10.90 16.56
N LEU A 30 7.14 9.97 15.95
CA LEU A 30 6.57 8.75 15.40
C LEU A 30 5.84 7.92 16.45
N VAL A 31 6.34 7.86 17.70
CA VAL A 31 5.71 7.10 18.78
C VAL A 31 4.28 7.59 19.06
N ASP A 32 4.01 8.89 18.88
CA ASP A 32 2.67 9.46 19.12
C ASP A 32 1.65 9.10 18.04
N VAL A 33 2.11 8.81 16.81
CA VAL A 33 1.27 8.56 15.63
C VAL A 33 1.36 7.15 15.10
N MET A 34 2.24 6.32 15.67
CA MET A 34 2.46 4.93 15.30
C MET A 34 2.02 3.99 16.42
N ILE A 35 1.05 3.13 16.11
CA ILE A 35 0.71 2.00 16.98
C ILE A 35 1.92 1.04 17.02
N PRO A 36 2.30 0.50 18.20
CA PRO A 36 3.41 -0.45 18.30
C PRO A 36 3.29 -1.63 17.34
N ARG A 37 4.41 -1.94 16.66
CA ARG A 37 4.54 -3.11 15.80
C ARG A 37 4.47 -4.40 16.61
N ARG A 38 3.97 -5.46 15.99
CA ARG A 38 3.86 -6.80 16.58
C ARG A 38 4.67 -7.79 15.75
N ALA A 39 5.04 -8.90 16.38
CA ALA A 39 5.65 -10.01 15.66
C ALA A 39 4.63 -10.61 14.67
N LEU A 40 5.07 -10.76 13.41
CA LEU A 40 4.34 -11.45 12.35
C LEU A 40 4.70 -12.95 12.35
N THR A 41 4.03 -13.72 11.50
CA THR A 41 4.22 -15.18 11.44
C THR A 41 5.66 -15.57 11.08
N ASP A 42 6.35 -14.75 10.27
CA ASP A 42 7.76 -14.94 9.89
C ASP A 42 8.78 -14.41 10.93
N GLY A 43 8.30 -13.89 12.07
CA GLY A 43 9.12 -13.30 13.12
C GLY A 43 9.55 -11.84 12.86
N SER A 44 9.21 -11.27 11.70
CA SER A 44 9.41 -9.84 11.44
C SER A 44 8.43 -8.98 12.23
N LEU A 45 8.62 -7.65 12.21
CA LEU A 45 7.76 -6.70 12.93
C LEU A 45 6.85 -5.97 11.94
N GLY A 46 5.58 -5.84 12.31
CA GLY A 46 4.59 -5.17 11.48
C GLY A 46 3.19 -5.14 12.09
N PHE A 47 2.17 -5.25 11.23
CA PHE A 47 0.76 -5.23 11.61
C PHE A 47 0.01 -6.38 10.98
N LYS A 48 -1.00 -6.87 11.70
CA LYS A 48 -2.07 -7.67 11.13
C LYS A 48 -3.34 -6.84 11.11
N ALA A 49 -4.04 -6.81 9.98
CA ALA A 49 -5.21 -5.99 9.83
C ALA A 49 -6.28 -6.65 8.97
N ARG A 50 -7.55 -6.41 9.31
CA ARG A 50 -8.66 -6.65 8.41
C ARG A 50 -8.72 -5.51 7.39
N VAL A 51 -8.79 -5.86 6.12
CA VAL A 51 -8.77 -4.94 4.99
C VAL A 51 -10.05 -5.09 4.19
N GLU A 52 -10.68 -3.97 3.85
CA GLU A 52 -11.74 -3.93 2.86
C GLU A 52 -11.21 -3.31 1.59
N THR A 53 -11.56 -3.88 0.44
CA THR A 53 -11.05 -3.43 -0.85
C THR A 53 -12.15 -3.43 -1.88
N THR A 54 -12.48 -2.27 -2.39
CA THR A 54 -13.43 -2.11 -3.50
C THR A 54 -12.65 -2.02 -4.79
N ILE A 55 -12.96 -2.87 -5.75
CA ILE A 55 -12.37 -2.85 -7.10
C ILE A 55 -13.46 -2.63 -8.14
N THR A 56 -13.08 -2.02 -9.25
CA THR A 56 -13.87 -2.04 -10.49
C THR A 56 -13.11 -2.82 -11.54
N LEU A 57 -13.73 -3.88 -12.08
CA LEU A 57 -13.21 -4.71 -13.15
C LEU A 57 -14.00 -4.43 -14.43
N LYS A 58 -13.32 -4.25 -15.55
CA LYS A 58 -13.90 -4.09 -16.88
C LYS A 58 -13.31 -5.15 -17.80
N LEU A 59 -14.15 -5.90 -18.51
CA LEU A 59 -13.66 -6.94 -19.42
C LEU A 59 -13.14 -6.33 -20.72
N GLY A 60 -12.10 -6.94 -21.29
CA GLY A 60 -11.43 -6.47 -22.51
C GLY A 60 -10.16 -5.66 -22.24
N ASP A 61 -9.63 -5.08 -23.32
CA ASP A 61 -8.35 -4.37 -23.38
C ASP A 61 -8.50 -2.86 -23.63
N ASP A 62 -9.69 -2.40 -24.05
CA ASP A 62 -9.98 -0.99 -24.29
C ASP A 62 -10.78 -0.37 -23.12
N PRO A 63 -10.22 0.61 -22.38
CA PRO A 63 -10.94 1.29 -21.31
C PRO A 63 -12.13 2.14 -21.77
N ALA A 64 -12.14 2.58 -23.03
CA ALA A 64 -13.21 3.40 -23.60
C ALA A 64 -14.33 2.57 -24.24
N ALA A 65 -14.14 1.26 -24.37
CA ALA A 65 -15.12 0.37 -24.98
C ALA A 65 -16.34 0.18 -24.08
N ASP A 66 -17.50 -0.01 -24.72
CA ASP A 66 -18.75 -0.40 -24.05
C ASP A 66 -18.73 -1.91 -23.76
N THR A 67 -17.88 -2.30 -22.82
CA THR A 67 -17.74 -3.67 -22.33
C THR A 67 -18.27 -3.80 -20.89
N PRO A 68 -18.76 -5.00 -20.51
CA PRO A 68 -19.24 -5.26 -19.16
C PRO A 68 -18.22 -4.86 -18.09
N GLU A 69 -18.71 -4.20 -17.05
CA GLU A 69 -17.93 -3.79 -15.89
C GLU A 69 -18.68 -4.06 -14.59
N GLU A 70 -17.93 -4.23 -13.52
CA GLU A 70 -18.48 -4.48 -12.19
C GLU A 70 -17.64 -3.82 -11.12
N THR A 71 -18.32 -3.20 -10.16
CA THR A 71 -17.71 -2.76 -8.91
C THR A 71 -18.11 -3.69 -7.79
N MET A 72 -17.13 -4.26 -7.09
CA MET A 72 -17.34 -5.20 -5.99
C MET A 72 -16.44 -4.87 -4.80
N THR A 73 -16.92 -5.20 -3.60
CA THR A 73 -16.12 -5.12 -2.37
C THR A 73 -15.64 -6.51 -1.99
N LEU A 74 -14.34 -6.63 -1.76
CA LEU A 74 -13.66 -7.81 -1.27
C LEU A 74 -13.19 -7.58 0.16
N VAL A 75 -13.22 -8.64 0.97
CA VAL A 75 -12.83 -8.60 2.38
C VAL A 75 -11.65 -9.52 2.61
N CYS A 76 -10.57 -8.97 3.17
CA CYS A 76 -9.46 -9.73 3.72
C CYS A 76 -9.55 -9.71 5.24
N GLU A 77 -9.83 -10.86 5.86
CA GLU A 77 -10.00 -10.95 7.32
C GLU A 77 -8.70 -10.73 8.08
N SER A 78 -7.55 -11.10 7.50
CA SER A 78 -6.23 -10.88 8.09
C SER A 78 -5.16 -10.76 7.01
N SER A 79 -4.56 -9.57 6.91
CA SER A 79 -3.38 -9.30 6.08
C SER A 79 -2.19 -9.01 6.97
N GLU A 80 -1.05 -9.66 6.69
CA GLU A 80 0.22 -9.36 7.36
C GLU A 80 1.02 -8.32 6.55
N ILE A 81 1.33 -7.20 7.20
CA ILE A 81 2.07 -6.08 6.62
C ILE A 81 3.31 -5.84 7.46
N ARG A 82 4.46 -6.19 6.92
CA ARG A 82 5.77 -5.91 7.53
C ARG A 82 6.06 -4.43 7.47
N LEU A 83 6.52 -3.87 8.58
CA LEU A 83 7.01 -2.49 8.65
C LEU A 83 8.49 -2.50 9.05
N HIS A 84 9.35 -2.11 8.12
CA HIS A 84 10.78 -2.02 8.37
C HIS A 84 11.10 -0.93 9.39
N ASP A 85 12.28 -1.03 10.00
CA ASP A 85 12.76 0.02 10.89
C ASP A 85 12.89 1.35 10.13
N PRO A 86 12.43 2.47 10.71
CA PRO A 86 12.57 3.77 10.08
C PRO A 86 14.03 4.12 9.83
N VAL A 87 14.31 4.76 8.69
CA VAL A 87 15.66 5.19 8.30
C VAL A 87 15.68 6.71 8.11
N LEU A 88 16.69 7.39 8.67
CA LEU A 88 16.95 8.80 8.35
C LEU A 88 17.74 8.89 7.05
N THR A 89 17.24 9.63 6.08
CA THR A 89 17.92 9.93 4.82
C THR A 89 18.90 11.09 4.99
N LEU A 90 19.83 11.26 4.04
CA LEU A 90 20.86 12.30 4.10
C LEU A 90 20.30 13.72 4.09
N ASP A 91 19.11 13.92 3.51
CA ASP A 91 18.41 15.20 3.50
C ASP A 91 17.54 15.44 4.76
N GLY A 92 17.64 14.55 5.75
CA GLY A 92 16.95 14.66 7.04
C GLY A 92 15.49 14.20 7.02
N ALA A 93 15.03 13.58 5.93
CA ALA A 93 13.73 12.94 5.89
C ALA A 93 13.75 11.60 6.64
N LEU A 94 12.59 11.21 7.15
CA LEU A 94 12.38 9.93 7.81
C LEU A 94 11.63 9.04 6.84
N ARG A 95 12.26 7.94 6.43
CA ARG A 95 11.71 6.95 5.50
C ARG A 95 11.21 5.72 6.24
N LEU A 96 9.98 5.32 5.93
CA LEU A 96 9.40 4.05 6.35
C LEU A 96 9.07 3.23 5.11
N ASP A 97 9.62 2.03 5.02
CA ASP A 97 9.25 1.05 4.00
C ASP A 97 8.37 -0.04 4.62
N LEU A 98 7.41 -0.53 3.83
CA LEU A 98 6.56 -1.65 4.19
C LEU A 98 6.54 -2.71 3.10
N GLU A 99 6.22 -3.94 3.47
CA GLU A 99 5.99 -5.06 2.56
C GLU A 99 4.68 -5.75 2.95
N THR A 100 3.77 -5.94 1.99
CA THR A 100 2.59 -6.79 2.22
C THR A 100 3.01 -8.25 2.06
N LEU A 101 3.06 -8.99 3.17
CA LEU A 101 3.49 -10.38 3.19
C LEU A 101 2.35 -11.30 2.76
N THR A 102 1.17 -11.11 3.35
CA THR A 102 -0.04 -11.87 3.02
C THR A 102 -1.23 -10.94 2.89
N TYR A 103 -2.03 -11.18 1.88
CA TYR A 103 -3.31 -10.52 1.67
C TYR A 103 -4.12 -11.42 0.74
N GLU A 104 -5.28 -11.83 1.24
CA GLU A 104 -6.28 -12.57 0.49
C GLU A 104 -7.63 -11.92 0.77
N ALA A 105 -8.16 -11.20 -0.21
CA ALA A 105 -9.49 -10.61 -0.14
C ALA A 105 -10.46 -11.41 -1.00
N VAL A 106 -11.66 -11.68 -0.47
CA VAL A 106 -12.69 -12.47 -1.15
C VAL A 106 -13.96 -11.64 -1.31
N GLY A 107 -14.57 -11.71 -2.49
CA GLY A 107 -15.87 -11.10 -2.80
C GLY A 107 -16.70 -12.01 -3.71
N THR A 108 -17.98 -11.70 -3.86
CA THR A 108 -18.89 -12.40 -4.78
C THR A 108 -19.27 -11.45 -5.91
N SER A 109 -19.17 -11.92 -7.15
CA SER A 109 -19.58 -11.17 -8.32
C SER A 109 -21.10 -11.22 -8.47
N THR A 110 -21.70 -10.09 -8.82
CA THR A 110 -23.13 -9.94 -9.11
C THR A 110 -23.41 -9.62 -10.57
N GLU A 111 -22.42 -9.16 -11.33
CA GLU A 111 -22.61 -8.68 -12.71
C GLU A 111 -21.76 -9.46 -13.73
N LEU A 112 -20.42 -9.48 -13.61
CA LEU A 112 -19.56 -10.15 -14.60
C LEU A 112 -19.72 -11.67 -14.57
N TRP A 113 -19.82 -12.23 -13.36
CA TRP A 113 -19.98 -13.65 -13.10
C TRP A 113 -20.95 -13.87 -11.92
N PRO A 114 -22.26 -13.71 -12.13
CA PRO A 114 -23.23 -13.70 -11.03
C PRO A 114 -23.16 -14.96 -10.15
N GLY A 115 -22.93 -14.77 -8.85
CA GLY A 115 -22.83 -15.83 -7.84
C GLY A 115 -21.45 -16.45 -7.70
N GLU A 116 -20.51 -16.12 -8.58
CA GLU A 116 -19.15 -16.64 -8.54
C GLU A 116 -18.27 -15.88 -7.54
N THR A 117 -17.30 -16.58 -6.96
CA THR A 117 -16.34 -15.98 -6.03
C THR A 117 -15.15 -15.40 -6.79
N VAL A 118 -14.75 -14.18 -6.43
CA VAL A 118 -13.52 -13.53 -6.90
C VAL A 118 -12.58 -13.39 -5.71
N ARG A 119 -11.31 -13.77 -5.90
CA ARG A 119 -10.26 -13.63 -4.88
C ARG A 119 -9.16 -12.73 -5.38
N LEU A 120 -8.71 -11.79 -4.55
CA LEU A 120 -7.57 -10.93 -4.82
C LEU A 120 -6.44 -11.27 -3.86
N LEU A 121 -5.34 -11.76 -4.41
CA LEU A 121 -4.17 -12.20 -3.67
C LEU A 121 -3.03 -11.19 -3.85
N VAL A 122 -2.31 -10.91 -2.77
CA VAL A 122 -1.09 -10.09 -2.77
C VAL A 122 -0.09 -10.64 -1.76
N GLY A 123 1.19 -10.62 -2.13
CA GLY A 123 2.29 -10.93 -1.22
C GLY A 123 2.80 -12.36 -1.30
N ARG A 124 4.09 -12.53 -1.04
CA ARG A 124 4.83 -13.80 -1.19
C ARG A 124 4.54 -14.84 -0.09
N GLY A 125 3.89 -14.42 0.99
CA GLY A 125 3.40 -15.34 2.02
C GLY A 125 2.20 -16.17 1.56
N ILE A 126 1.52 -15.77 0.48
CA ILE A 126 0.46 -16.56 -0.17
C ILE A 126 1.06 -17.56 -1.17
N ASP A 127 1.89 -17.06 -2.10
CA ASP A 127 2.62 -17.87 -3.07
C ASP A 127 4.03 -17.25 -3.28
N PRO A 128 5.11 -18.02 -3.06
CA PRO A 128 6.48 -17.52 -3.18
C PRO A 128 6.85 -17.04 -4.60
N MET A 129 6.10 -17.46 -5.63
CA MET A 129 6.30 -17.02 -7.01
C MET A 129 5.67 -15.66 -7.31
N MET A 130 4.84 -15.13 -6.40
CA MET A 130 4.28 -13.79 -6.57
C MET A 130 5.35 -12.71 -6.45
N ARG A 131 5.15 -11.61 -7.19
CA ARG A 131 6.01 -10.44 -7.05
C ARG A 131 5.73 -9.77 -5.69
N PRO A 132 6.76 -9.31 -4.98
CA PRO A 132 6.57 -8.61 -3.72
C PRO A 132 5.88 -7.26 -3.94
N THR A 133 5.02 -6.88 -3.00
CA THR A 133 4.35 -5.58 -2.96
C THR A 133 4.98 -4.73 -1.88
N PHE A 134 5.45 -3.55 -2.25
CA PHE A 134 6.14 -2.63 -1.35
C PHE A 134 5.40 -1.30 -1.24
N GLY A 135 5.56 -0.65 -0.09
CA GLY A 135 5.13 0.72 0.12
C GLY A 135 6.22 1.56 0.73
N ARG A 136 6.14 2.87 0.50
CA ARG A 136 7.03 3.86 1.07
C ARG A 136 6.27 5.08 1.54
N LEU A 137 6.62 5.52 2.74
CA LEU A 137 6.28 6.82 3.29
C LEU A 137 7.58 7.58 3.55
N GLU A 138 7.68 8.82 3.08
CA GLU A 138 8.83 9.69 3.32
C GLU A 138 8.37 10.99 3.97
N VAL A 139 8.69 11.14 5.26
CA VAL A 139 8.31 12.30 6.07
C VAL A 139 9.44 13.31 6.01
N GLY A 140 9.22 14.43 5.34
CA GLY A 140 10.23 15.48 5.17
C GLY A 140 10.76 16.04 6.51
N PRO A 141 11.94 16.67 6.51
CA PRO A 141 12.60 17.15 7.73
C PRO A 141 11.74 18.14 8.53
N LEU A 142 10.94 18.96 7.84
CA LEU A 142 10.12 20.03 8.42
C LEU A 142 8.65 19.64 8.62
N VAL A 143 8.27 18.41 8.29
CA VAL A 143 6.86 17.98 8.34
C VAL A 143 6.52 17.47 9.74
N ASN A 144 5.41 17.96 10.30
CA ASN A 144 4.86 17.46 11.55
C ASN A 144 3.83 16.35 11.27
N PHE A 145 4.35 15.15 11.00
CA PHE A 145 3.52 13.98 10.71
C PHE A 145 2.59 13.67 11.89
N GLY A 146 1.30 13.49 11.60
CA GLY A 146 0.24 13.48 12.63
C GLY A 146 -0.75 14.61 12.47
N THR A 147 -0.24 15.80 12.12
CA THR A 147 -1.03 16.99 11.83
C THR A 147 -1.02 17.28 10.32
N ASP A 148 0.16 17.24 9.72
CA ASP A 148 0.33 17.42 8.29
C ASP A 148 0.23 16.05 7.57
N PRO A 149 -0.64 15.91 6.56
CA PRO A 149 -0.72 14.68 5.79
C PRO A 149 0.55 14.46 4.96
N VAL A 150 1.03 13.22 4.93
CA VAL A 150 2.18 12.81 4.13
C VAL A 150 1.77 11.69 3.18
N ARG A 151 2.08 11.89 1.90
CA ARG A 151 1.73 10.92 0.86
C ARG A 151 2.56 9.64 0.99
N SER A 152 1.89 8.53 1.21
CA SER A 152 2.43 7.18 1.06
C SER A 152 2.11 6.65 -0.34
N VAL A 153 3.06 5.92 -0.93
CA VAL A 153 2.89 5.26 -2.23
C VAL A 153 3.16 3.77 -2.09
N GLN A 154 2.33 2.95 -2.72
CA GLN A 154 2.49 1.50 -2.79
C GLN A 154 2.55 1.04 -4.24
N GLU A 155 3.45 0.11 -4.51
CA GLU A 155 3.58 -0.60 -5.78
C GLU A 155 3.02 -2.00 -5.58
N VAL A 156 1.80 -2.23 -6.07
CA VAL A 156 1.03 -3.44 -5.77
C VAL A 156 1.02 -4.40 -6.96
N TYR A 157 1.50 -5.62 -6.73
CA TYR A 157 1.29 -6.74 -7.64
C TYR A 157 0.19 -7.64 -7.09
N VAL A 158 -0.83 -7.86 -7.91
CA VAL A 158 -2.02 -8.63 -7.58
C VAL A 158 -2.09 -9.89 -8.45
N MET A 159 -2.68 -10.94 -7.88
CA MET A 159 -3.24 -12.05 -8.62
C MET A 159 -4.73 -12.12 -8.30
N ALA A 160 -5.57 -12.00 -9.32
CA ALA A 160 -7.01 -12.18 -9.19
C ALA A 160 -7.38 -13.59 -9.66
N GLU A 161 -8.00 -14.39 -8.79
CA GLU A 161 -8.65 -15.65 -9.20
C GLU A 161 -10.10 -15.31 -9.57
N THR A 162 -10.46 -15.59 -10.83
CA THR A 162 -11.78 -15.33 -11.42
C THR A 162 -12.26 -16.58 -12.17
N PRO A 163 -13.53 -16.64 -12.59
CA PRO A 163 -14.01 -17.69 -13.49
C PRO A 163 -13.30 -17.75 -14.85
N LEU A 164 -12.61 -16.68 -15.27
CA LEU A 164 -11.75 -16.67 -16.46
C LEU A 164 -10.36 -17.28 -16.20
N GLY A 165 -10.07 -17.68 -14.96
CA GLY A 165 -8.78 -18.15 -14.50
C GLY A 165 -8.02 -17.09 -13.70
N ARG A 166 -6.70 -17.28 -13.62
CA ARG A 166 -5.78 -16.41 -12.88
C ARG A 166 -5.37 -15.23 -13.73
N LEU A 167 -5.60 -14.04 -13.21
CA LEU A 167 -5.27 -12.78 -13.86
C LEU A 167 -4.22 -12.02 -13.04
N THR A 168 -3.18 -11.51 -13.69
CA THR A 168 -2.08 -10.81 -13.01
C THR A 168 -1.71 -9.53 -13.72
N ASN A 169 -1.26 -8.51 -12.97
CA ASN A 169 -0.67 -7.32 -13.56
C ASN A 169 0.84 -7.52 -13.80
N ARG A 170 1.33 -7.02 -14.94
CA ARG A 170 2.75 -7.04 -15.28
C ARG A 170 3.50 -5.84 -14.69
N GLU A 171 2.87 -4.67 -14.78
CA GLU A 171 3.33 -3.42 -14.17
C GLU A 171 2.61 -3.17 -12.84
N PRO A 172 3.28 -2.58 -11.83
CA PRO A 172 2.70 -2.44 -10.51
C PRO A 172 1.48 -1.51 -10.55
N ALA A 173 0.43 -1.88 -9.84
CA ALA A 173 -0.68 -0.98 -9.55
C ALA A 173 -0.19 0.07 -8.53
N ILE A 174 -0.03 1.31 -8.99
CA ILE A 174 0.41 2.40 -8.11
C ILE A 174 -0.78 2.86 -7.26
N MET A 175 -0.67 2.70 -5.95
CA MET A 175 -1.66 3.17 -4.99
C MET A 175 -1.09 4.28 -4.11
N HIS A 176 -1.93 5.24 -3.71
CA HIS A 176 -1.51 6.33 -2.84
C HIS A 176 -2.52 6.59 -1.72
N CYS A 177 -2.01 7.07 -0.59
CA CYS A 177 -2.83 7.53 0.52
C CYS A 177 -2.10 8.68 1.23
N ASP A 178 -2.84 9.73 1.57
CA ASP A 178 -2.32 10.82 2.40
C ASP A 178 -2.49 10.44 3.87
N LEU A 179 -1.36 10.14 4.52
CA LEU A 179 -1.34 9.55 5.86
C LEU A 179 -1.16 10.60 6.93
N THR A 180 -1.80 10.38 8.06
CA THR A 180 -1.58 11.11 9.33
C THR A 180 -1.24 10.18 10.49
N ARG A 181 -1.25 8.85 10.29
CA ARG A 181 -0.94 7.87 11.34
C ARG A 181 -0.49 6.55 10.74
N ILE A 182 0.15 5.71 11.57
CA ILE A 182 0.63 4.38 11.19
C ILE A 182 0.12 3.34 12.22
N PRO A 183 -0.46 2.22 11.81
CA PRO A 183 -0.93 1.93 10.46
C PRO A 183 -2.09 2.87 10.08
N PRO A 184 -2.35 3.04 8.77
CA PRO A 184 -3.33 4.01 8.27
C PRO A 184 -4.78 3.53 8.40
N LEU A 185 -5.21 3.22 9.63
CA LEU A 185 -6.59 2.82 9.93
C LEU A 185 -7.57 3.89 9.46
N GLY A 186 -8.59 3.47 8.72
CA GLY A 186 -9.61 4.38 8.19
C GLY A 186 -9.14 5.31 7.06
N GLN A 187 -7.89 5.21 6.59
CA GLN A 187 -7.36 6.04 5.50
C GLN A 187 -7.17 5.19 4.23
N PRO A 188 -8.00 5.37 3.19
CA PRO A 188 -8.00 4.48 2.04
C PRO A 188 -6.84 4.79 1.07
N TYR A 189 -6.16 3.75 0.63
CA TYR A 189 -5.28 3.80 -0.54
C TYR A 189 -6.10 3.74 -1.82
N ARG A 190 -5.77 4.61 -2.77
CA ARG A 190 -6.44 4.69 -4.09
C ARG A 190 -5.47 4.43 -5.21
N GLN A 191 -5.89 3.58 -6.16
CA GLN A 191 -5.15 3.33 -7.39
C GLN A 191 -5.06 4.60 -8.26
N GLN A 192 -3.94 4.74 -8.98
CA GLN A 192 -3.76 5.70 -10.06
C GLN A 192 -3.85 5.02 -11.41
N GLY A 193 -4.69 5.56 -12.30
CA GLY A 193 -4.86 5.04 -13.65
C GLY A 193 -5.51 3.65 -13.69
N ASN A 194 -5.49 3.04 -14.87
CA ASN A 194 -5.99 1.69 -15.09
C ASN A 194 -4.86 0.68 -14.89
N VAL A 195 -5.21 -0.50 -14.40
CA VAL A 195 -4.27 -1.62 -14.23
C VAL A 195 -4.70 -2.76 -15.13
N GLU A 196 -3.81 -3.13 -16.05
CA GLU A 196 -4.00 -4.24 -16.97
C GLU A 196 -3.83 -5.58 -16.27
N LEU A 197 -4.77 -6.49 -16.49
CA LEU A 197 -4.77 -7.85 -15.95
C LEU A 197 -4.68 -8.86 -17.10
N TYR A 198 -3.62 -9.65 -17.06
CA TYR A 198 -3.25 -10.63 -18.07
C TYR A 198 -3.56 -12.04 -17.60
N ASP A 199 -4.08 -12.86 -18.51
CA ASP A 199 -4.22 -14.31 -18.29
C ASP A 199 -2.87 -15.05 -18.36
N GLU A 200 -2.87 -16.35 -18.08
CA GLU A 200 -1.67 -17.19 -18.08
C GLU A 200 -1.01 -17.31 -19.47
N SER A 201 -1.77 -17.08 -20.55
CA SER A 201 -1.23 -17.03 -21.92
C SER A 201 -0.57 -15.69 -22.25
N GLY A 202 -0.69 -14.71 -21.34
CA GLY A 202 -0.13 -13.38 -21.49
C GLY A 202 -0.98 -12.44 -22.32
N ARG A 203 -2.26 -12.74 -22.51
CA ARG A 203 -3.24 -11.88 -23.18
C ARG A 203 -3.91 -10.98 -22.14
N LEU A 204 -4.07 -9.70 -22.50
CA LEU A 204 -4.85 -8.74 -21.71
C LEU A 204 -6.34 -9.12 -21.82
N VAL A 205 -6.99 -9.35 -20.68
CA VAL A 205 -8.39 -9.82 -20.64
C VAL A 205 -9.29 -8.94 -19.79
N CYS A 206 -8.72 -8.18 -18.86
CA CYS A 206 -9.47 -7.35 -17.96
C CYS A 206 -8.65 -6.11 -17.56
N LEU A 207 -9.33 -5.00 -17.36
CA LEU A 207 -8.80 -3.79 -16.77
C LEU A 207 -9.39 -3.64 -15.37
N LYS A 208 -8.52 -3.42 -14.38
CA LYS A 208 -8.93 -2.92 -13.08
C LYS A 208 -8.88 -1.40 -13.13
N THR A 209 -10.03 -0.76 -13.28
CA THR A 209 -10.15 0.69 -13.52
C THR A 209 -10.20 1.51 -12.23
N MET A 210 -10.59 0.88 -11.12
CA MET A 210 -10.58 1.47 -9.79
C MET A 210 -10.12 0.45 -8.77
N THR A 211 -9.38 0.92 -7.76
CA THR A 211 -9.20 0.19 -6.51
C THR A 211 -9.12 1.18 -5.37
N GLU A 212 -9.92 0.95 -4.34
CA GLU A 212 -9.82 1.61 -3.04
C GLU A 212 -9.63 0.52 -1.98
N SER A 213 -8.57 0.62 -1.17
CA SER A 213 -8.27 -0.37 -0.13
C SER A 213 -8.03 0.32 1.21
N GLN A 214 -8.68 -0.14 2.27
CA GLN A 214 -8.66 0.49 3.57
C GLN A 214 -8.43 -0.54 4.68
N LEU A 215 -7.49 -0.24 5.58
CA LEU A 215 -7.37 -0.98 6.84
C LEU A 215 -8.54 -0.58 7.76
N VAL A 216 -9.41 -1.54 8.08
CA VAL A 216 -10.61 -1.28 8.88
C VAL A 216 -10.31 -1.39 10.37
N ARG A 217 -9.56 -2.42 10.77
CA ARG A 217 -9.15 -2.66 12.16
C ARG A 217 -7.91 -3.53 12.21
N LEU A 218 -7.16 -3.42 13.31
CA LEU A 218 -6.12 -4.40 13.62
C LEU A 218 -6.74 -5.70 14.10
N VAL A 219 -6.05 -6.79 13.82
CA VAL A 219 -6.39 -8.14 14.29
C VAL A 219 -5.16 -8.76 14.96
N ASP A 220 -5.37 -9.82 15.72
CA ASP A 220 -4.32 -10.51 16.48
C ASP A 220 -3.70 -11.67 15.69
#